data_AF-A0A843DJG4-F1
#
_entry.id   AF-A0A843DJG4-F1
#
_cell.length_a   1.000
_cell.length_b   1.000
_cell.length_c   1.000
_cell.angle_alpha   90.00
_cell.angle_beta   90.00
_cell.angle_gamma   90.00
#
_symmetry.space_group_name_H-M   'P 1'
#
loop_
_entity.id
_entity.type
_entity.pdbx_description
1 polymer ?
#
loop_
_entity_poly.entity_id
_entity_poly.type
_entity_poly.pdbx_seq_one_letter_code
_entity_poly.pdbx_strand_id
1 'polypeptide(L)'
;MERCVSEPYSPYDYVQQKAPYPAYDSWDLLSNAERDAVLSFQDLGSKQDSWHVCAPDPVHVNCSIVNSYLRFPEFAGKMSSADLQLCNELILLLDSAISKSVLPEGLNVIRGLADSRWTSQLQENETYVEDGYGSYSLSIDAALRYARVNAEGEMVFLARTLEKGERALYLGQKEEEMLVERGCEYWVEEISSVKKGLLSPVCEARVYMLRRI
;
A
#
# COMPACT_ATOMS: atom_id res chain seq x y z
N MET A 1 -23.99 13.52 28.87
CA MET A 1 -23.45 13.64 27.50
C MET A 1 -23.55 12.28 26.87
N GLU A 2 -24.58 12.09 26.04
CA GLU A 2 -24.71 10.89 25.22
C GLU A 2 -23.56 10.89 24.22
N ARG A 3 -22.73 9.83 24.22
CA ARG A 3 -21.77 9.62 23.14
C ARG A 3 -22.61 9.30 21.89
N CYS A 4 -22.56 10.17 20.90
CA CYS A 4 -22.92 9.79 19.53
C CYS A 4 -22.08 8.56 19.18
N VAL A 5 -22.72 7.40 19.15
CA VAL A 5 -22.13 6.21 18.54
C VAL A 5 -22.17 6.50 17.05
N SER A 6 -21.04 6.94 16.49
CA SER A 6 -20.89 7.03 15.04
C SER A 6 -21.14 5.65 14.45
N GLU A 7 -21.92 5.57 13.37
CA GLU A 7 -22.08 4.33 12.64
C GLU A 7 -20.70 3.82 12.18
N PRO A 8 -20.46 2.50 12.20
CA PRO A 8 -19.16 1.95 11.82
C PRO A 8 -18.81 2.35 10.39
N TYR A 9 -17.60 2.88 10.19
CA TYR A 9 -17.12 3.35 8.89
C TYR A 9 -17.08 2.21 7.88
N SER A 10 -17.87 2.30 6.81
CA SER A 10 -17.76 1.38 5.68
C SER A 10 -16.53 1.76 4.83
N PRO A 11 -15.64 0.81 4.47
CA PRO A 11 -14.53 1.10 3.55
C PRO A 11 -15.03 1.57 2.18
N TYR A 12 -16.29 1.29 1.84
CA TYR A 12 -16.94 1.79 0.62
C TYR A 12 -17.37 3.26 0.71
N ASP A 13 -17.56 3.79 1.92
CA ASP A 13 -17.87 5.20 2.13
C ASP A 13 -16.57 6.03 2.24
N TYR A 14 -15.47 5.37 2.61
CA TYR A 14 -14.16 5.99 2.74
C TYR A 14 -13.57 6.46 1.41
N VAL A 15 -13.79 5.69 0.34
CA VAL A 15 -13.21 5.93 -0.99
C VAL A 15 -14.32 6.14 -2.03
N GLN A 16 -15.13 7.18 -1.84
CA GLN A 16 -16.15 7.59 -2.81
C GLN A 16 -15.72 8.74 -3.73
N GLN A 17 -14.53 9.30 -3.53
CA GLN A 17 -14.04 10.38 -4.37
C GLN A 17 -13.35 9.80 -5.60
N LYS A 18 -14.00 9.89 -6.76
CA LYS A 18 -13.30 9.83 -8.05
C LYS A 18 -12.43 11.07 -8.15
N ALA A 19 -11.23 11.01 -7.61
CA ALA A 19 -10.25 12.06 -7.77
C ALA A 19 -9.98 12.22 -9.28
N PRO A 20 -9.92 13.45 -9.84
CA PRO A 20 -9.54 13.62 -11.22
C PRO A 20 -8.07 13.19 -11.37
N TYR A 21 -7.89 11.96 -11.87
CA TYR A 21 -6.61 11.28 -12.04
C TYR A 21 -5.46 12.09 -12.70
N PRO A 22 -5.68 13.05 -13.63
CA PRO A 22 -4.56 13.81 -14.19
C PRO A 22 -3.94 14.84 -13.24
N ALA A 23 -4.57 15.17 -12.10
CA ALA A 23 -4.04 16.17 -11.16
C ALA A 23 -2.82 15.67 -10.34
N TYR A 24 -2.59 14.36 -10.32
CA TYR A 24 -1.55 13.71 -9.50
C TYR A 24 -0.45 13.06 -10.34
N ASP A 25 -0.53 13.21 -11.66
CA ASP A 25 0.47 12.72 -12.59
C ASP A 25 1.73 13.61 -12.54
N SER A 26 2.82 13.06 -12.01
CA SER A 26 4.13 13.69 -11.96
C SER A 26 5.14 13.05 -12.92
N TRP A 27 4.68 12.25 -13.89
CA TRP A 27 5.54 11.51 -14.82
C TRP A 27 6.44 12.42 -15.66
N ASP A 28 6.00 13.64 -15.95
CA ASP A 28 6.79 14.65 -16.67
C ASP A 28 7.99 15.17 -15.85
N LEU A 29 7.97 15.04 -14.53
CA LEU A 29 9.05 15.45 -13.62
C LEU A 29 10.11 14.36 -13.42
N LEU A 30 9.82 13.13 -13.85
CA LEU A 30 10.70 11.99 -13.68
C LEU A 30 11.74 11.90 -14.80
N SER A 31 12.98 11.59 -14.43
CA SER A 31 14.01 11.17 -15.38
C SER A 31 13.70 9.79 -15.94
N ASN A 32 14.34 9.40 -17.05
CA ASN A 32 14.13 8.08 -17.63
C ASN A 32 14.46 6.95 -16.64
N ALA A 33 15.54 7.08 -15.87
CA ALA A 33 15.90 6.08 -14.86
C ALA A 33 14.84 5.95 -13.75
N GLU A 34 14.24 7.07 -13.32
CA GLU A 34 13.14 7.04 -12.34
C GLU A 34 11.89 6.40 -12.93
N ARG A 35 11.56 6.68 -14.19
CA ARG A 35 10.43 6.04 -14.87
C ARG A 35 10.63 4.53 -15.00
N ASP A 36 11.82 4.11 -15.40
CA ASP A 36 12.18 2.70 -15.53
C ASP A 36 12.12 1.98 -14.17
N ALA A 37 12.58 2.65 -13.10
CA ALA A 37 12.47 2.17 -11.73
C ALA A 37 11.01 1.99 -11.30
N VAL A 38 10.16 3.00 -11.54
CA VAL A 38 8.73 2.93 -11.23
C VAL A 38 8.06 1.77 -11.97
N LEU A 39 8.32 1.64 -13.29
CA LEU A 39 7.78 0.56 -14.10
C LEU A 39 8.29 -0.83 -13.68
N SER A 40 9.53 -0.92 -13.21
CA SER A 40 10.10 -2.18 -12.68
C SER A 40 9.51 -2.55 -11.32
N PHE A 41 9.19 -1.55 -10.50
CA PHE A 41 8.52 -1.76 -9.22
C PHE A 41 7.08 -2.25 -9.42
N GLN A 42 6.35 -1.70 -10.38
CA GLN A 42 5.02 -2.14 -10.74
C GLN A 42 5.07 -3.56 -11.34
N ASP A 43 4.41 -4.52 -10.72
CA ASP A 43 4.33 -5.91 -11.19
C ASP A 43 3.36 -6.04 -12.40
N LEU A 44 3.60 -5.26 -13.45
CA LEU A 44 2.75 -5.21 -14.64
C LEU A 44 2.83 -6.49 -15.50
N GLY A 45 3.65 -7.48 -15.10
CA GLY A 45 3.98 -8.66 -15.89
C GLY A 45 3.87 -10.02 -15.19
N SER A 46 3.80 -10.14 -13.85
CA SER A 46 3.92 -11.47 -13.22
C SER A 46 3.30 -11.56 -11.82
N LYS A 47 1.96 -11.64 -11.74
CA LYS A 47 1.23 -11.91 -10.49
C LYS A 47 1.83 -13.12 -9.73
N GLN A 48 2.68 -12.88 -8.74
CA GLN A 48 3.11 -13.89 -7.77
C GLN A 48 2.23 -13.76 -6.52
N ASP A 49 1.32 -14.71 -6.35
CA ASP A 49 0.29 -14.76 -5.29
C ASP A 49 0.83 -15.15 -3.89
N SER A 50 2.14 -15.08 -3.62
CA SER A 50 2.70 -15.50 -2.33
C SER A 50 3.91 -14.70 -1.87
N TRP A 51 3.82 -14.08 -0.68
CA TRP A 51 4.89 -13.37 0.04
C TRP A 51 6.02 -14.28 0.56
N HIS A 52 5.99 -15.58 0.23
CA HIS A 52 7.02 -16.54 0.56
C HIS A 52 7.88 -16.78 -0.68
N VAL A 53 8.89 -15.92 -0.90
CA VAL A 53 9.81 -16.08 -2.02
C VAL A 53 10.90 -17.08 -1.64
N CYS A 54 10.81 -18.31 -2.16
CA CYS A 54 11.99 -19.06 -2.59
C CYS A 54 12.47 -18.40 -3.88
N ALA A 55 13.63 -17.75 -3.85
CA ALA A 55 14.13 -16.98 -5.01
C ALA A 55 14.38 -17.89 -6.23
N PRO A 56 13.72 -17.68 -7.37
CA PRO A 56 14.17 -18.20 -8.65
C PRO A 56 15.06 -17.17 -9.36
N ASP A 57 16.06 -17.67 -10.08
CA ASP A 57 17.03 -16.91 -10.89
C ASP A 57 16.46 -16.67 -12.32
N PRO A 58 16.61 -15.49 -12.96
CA PRO A 58 17.09 -14.23 -12.42
C PRO A 58 15.96 -13.44 -11.76
N VAL A 59 16.28 -12.87 -10.61
CA VAL A 59 15.37 -12.06 -9.81
C VAL A 59 15.06 -10.75 -10.57
N HIS A 60 13.88 -10.69 -11.19
CA HIS A 60 13.29 -9.40 -11.53
C HIS A 60 12.95 -8.70 -10.21
N VAL A 61 13.81 -7.77 -9.79
CA VAL A 61 13.55 -6.94 -8.60
C VAL A 61 12.27 -6.16 -8.84
N ASN A 62 11.22 -6.50 -8.09
CA ASN A 62 9.89 -5.92 -8.16
C ASN A 62 9.42 -5.45 -6.77
N CYS A 63 8.19 -4.95 -6.66
CA CYS A 63 7.64 -4.45 -5.41
C CYS A 63 7.72 -5.45 -4.24
N SER A 64 7.49 -6.74 -4.49
CA SER A 64 7.54 -7.79 -3.46
C SER A 64 8.94 -7.95 -2.89
N ILE A 65 9.96 -7.91 -3.75
CA ILE A 65 11.36 -8.09 -3.37
C ILE A 65 11.90 -6.87 -2.64
N VAL A 66 11.63 -5.67 -3.17
CA VAL A 66 12.01 -4.40 -2.53
C VAL A 66 11.37 -4.29 -1.15
N ASN A 67 10.06 -4.53 -1.03
CA ASN A 67 9.39 -4.44 0.27
C ASN A 67 9.83 -5.54 1.24
N SER A 68 10.18 -6.74 0.76
CA SER A 68 10.74 -7.78 1.62
C SER A 68 12.14 -7.41 2.12
N TYR A 69 12.98 -6.84 1.25
CA TYR A 69 14.30 -6.33 1.63
C TYR A 69 14.22 -5.22 2.68
N LEU A 70 13.22 -4.32 2.55
CA LEU A 70 13.00 -3.23 3.50
C LEU A 70 12.44 -3.70 4.85
N ARG A 71 11.50 -4.65 4.86
CA ARG A 71 10.79 -5.10 6.08
C ARG A 71 11.53 -6.18 6.88
N PHE A 72 12.38 -6.96 6.23
CA PHE A 72 13.01 -8.13 6.85
C PHE A 72 14.53 -8.06 6.67
N PRO A 73 15.28 -7.58 7.69
CA PRO A 73 16.74 -7.46 7.60
C PRO A 73 17.45 -8.77 7.21
N GLU A 74 16.90 -9.92 7.61
CA GLU A 74 17.42 -11.24 7.24
C GLU A 74 17.24 -11.60 5.76
N PHE A 75 16.35 -10.91 5.04
CA PHE A 75 16.12 -11.12 3.61
C PHE A 75 17.36 -10.76 2.80
N ALA A 76 18.11 -9.74 3.21
CA ALA A 76 19.37 -9.34 2.57
C ALA A 76 20.38 -10.48 2.50
N GLY A 77 20.43 -11.35 3.51
CA GLY A 77 21.32 -12.51 3.55
C GLY A 77 20.98 -13.63 2.54
N LYS A 78 19.81 -13.55 1.91
CA LYS A 78 19.33 -14.51 0.89
C LYS A 78 19.54 -14.02 -0.54
N MET A 79 19.98 -12.78 -0.72
CA MET A 79 20.13 -12.14 -2.02
C MET A 79 21.58 -12.23 -2.51
N SER A 80 21.76 -12.30 -3.83
CA SER A 80 23.09 -12.16 -4.42
C SER A 80 23.60 -10.71 -4.28
N SER A 81 24.92 -10.50 -4.37
CA SER A 81 25.48 -9.14 -4.37
C SER A 81 24.95 -8.28 -5.52
N ALA A 82 24.65 -8.88 -6.66
CA ALA A 82 24.06 -8.18 -7.80
C ALA A 82 22.61 -7.75 -7.51
N ASP A 83 21.78 -8.63 -6.94
CA ASP A 83 20.39 -8.30 -6.60
C ASP A 83 20.31 -7.25 -5.49
N LEU A 84 21.24 -7.30 -4.52
CA LEU A 84 21.37 -6.27 -3.48
C LEU A 84 21.70 -4.91 -4.09
N GLN A 85 22.62 -4.85 -5.05
CA GLN A 85 22.97 -3.61 -5.72
C GLN A 85 21.76 -3.06 -6.49
N LEU A 86 21.07 -3.92 -7.25
CA LEU A 86 19.87 -3.54 -8.00
C LEU A 86 18.74 -3.06 -7.08
N CYS A 87 18.50 -3.74 -5.95
CA CYS A 87 17.50 -3.31 -4.97
C CYS A 87 17.83 -1.93 -4.39
N ASN A 88 19.09 -1.69 -4.02
CA ASN A 88 19.51 -0.40 -3.47
C ASN A 88 19.39 0.72 -4.50
N GLU A 89 19.79 0.48 -5.75
CA GLU A 89 19.62 1.44 -6.84
C GLU A 89 18.14 1.75 -7.09
N LEU A 90 17.30 0.72 -7.13
CA LEU A 90 15.86 0.87 -7.30
C LEU A 90 15.24 1.69 -6.16
N ILE A 91 15.63 1.43 -4.90
CA ILE A 91 15.17 2.20 -3.74
C ILE A 91 15.54 3.69 -3.89
N LEU A 92 16.79 3.99 -4.28
CA LEU A 92 17.23 5.39 -4.46
C LEU A 92 16.42 6.11 -5.54
N LEU A 93 16.13 5.43 -6.65
CA LEU A 93 15.34 5.99 -7.75
C LEU A 93 13.87 6.18 -7.36
N LEU A 94 13.29 5.23 -6.62
CA LEU A 94 11.91 5.34 -6.12
C LEU A 94 11.77 6.45 -5.07
N ASP A 95 12.69 6.53 -4.11
CA ASP A 95 12.73 7.62 -3.11
C ASP A 95 12.80 8.98 -3.82
N SER A 96 13.65 9.10 -4.85
CA SER A 96 13.77 10.31 -5.68
C SER A 96 12.46 10.63 -6.43
N ALA A 97 11.85 9.64 -7.08
CA ALA A 97 10.60 9.81 -7.83
C ALA A 97 9.45 10.26 -6.92
N ILE A 98 9.28 9.61 -5.76
CA ILE A 98 8.25 9.96 -4.76
C ILE A 98 8.51 11.37 -4.21
N SER A 99 9.76 11.75 -3.96
CA SER A 99 10.09 13.08 -3.43
C SER A 99 9.69 14.25 -4.33
N LYS A 100 9.59 14.01 -5.65
CA LYS A 100 9.16 14.99 -6.67
C LYS A 100 7.64 15.07 -6.80
N SER A 101 6.92 14.10 -6.24
CA SER A 101 5.47 13.97 -6.34
C SER A 101 4.82 14.40 -5.04
N VAL A 102 4.34 15.63 -4.99
CA VAL A 102 3.70 16.22 -3.81
C VAL A 102 2.22 16.39 -4.05
N LEU A 103 1.40 15.89 -3.14
CA LEU A 103 -0.05 15.95 -3.24
C LEU A 103 -0.57 17.40 -3.19
N PRO A 104 -1.27 17.88 -4.23
CA PRO A 104 -1.84 19.23 -4.24
C PRO A 104 -3.02 19.40 -3.28
N GLU A 105 -3.74 18.31 -3.01
CA GLU A 105 -4.92 18.22 -2.14
C GLU A 105 -4.90 16.89 -1.38
N GLY A 106 -5.67 16.81 -0.29
CA GLY A 106 -5.79 15.58 0.48
C GLY A 106 -6.56 14.49 -0.27
N LEU A 107 -6.22 13.23 -0.05
CA LEU A 107 -6.76 12.10 -0.79
C LEU A 107 -6.97 10.88 0.10
N ASN A 108 -8.18 10.34 0.11
CA ASN A 108 -8.47 9.09 0.81
C ASN A 108 -8.00 7.91 -0.04
N VAL A 109 -7.25 7.01 0.60
CA VAL A 109 -6.67 5.84 -0.05
C VAL A 109 -6.89 4.59 0.80
N ILE A 110 -6.93 3.43 0.15
CA ILE A 110 -7.18 2.15 0.81
C ILE A 110 -6.32 1.04 0.23
N ARG A 111 -5.77 0.18 1.07
CA ARG A 111 -4.93 -0.96 0.70
C ARG A 111 -5.58 -2.25 1.17
N GLY A 112 -5.89 -3.15 0.24
CA GLY A 112 -6.29 -4.52 0.56
C GLY A 112 -5.06 -5.38 0.85
N LEU A 113 -5.12 -6.22 1.88
CA LEU A 113 -4.00 -7.08 2.28
C LEU A 113 -4.20 -8.53 1.82
N ALA A 114 -3.18 -9.06 1.13
CA ALA A 114 -3.10 -10.49 0.81
C ALA A 114 -2.56 -11.31 1.98
N ASP A 115 -1.60 -10.78 2.73
CA ASP A 115 -1.16 -11.33 4.03
C ASP A 115 -1.47 -10.32 5.13
N SER A 116 -2.44 -10.65 5.96
CA SER A 116 -2.93 -9.81 7.06
C SER A 116 -2.52 -10.31 8.43
N ARG A 117 -1.72 -11.39 8.53
CA ARG A 117 -1.35 -12.02 9.82
C ARG A 117 -0.69 -11.04 10.78
N TRP A 118 0.17 -10.17 10.26
CA TRP A 118 0.87 -9.15 11.04
C TRP A 118 -0.08 -8.09 11.66
N THR A 119 -1.24 -7.83 11.04
CA THR A 119 -2.20 -6.84 11.56
C THR A 119 -2.84 -7.26 12.87
N SER A 120 -2.82 -8.56 13.21
CA SER A 120 -3.33 -9.06 14.49
C SER A 120 -2.59 -8.50 15.72
N GLN A 121 -1.41 -7.91 15.50
CA GLN A 121 -0.60 -7.28 16.54
C GLN A 121 -0.91 -5.78 16.70
N LEU A 122 -1.65 -5.18 15.78
CA LEU A 122 -2.01 -3.77 15.83
C LEU A 122 -3.20 -3.58 16.78
N GLN A 123 -3.13 -2.53 17.60
CA GLN A 123 -4.23 -2.11 18.46
C GLN A 123 -4.58 -0.64 18.21
N GLU A 124 -5.84 -0.28 18.46
CA GLU A 124 -6.25 1.13 18.47
C GLU A 124 -5.41 1.92 19.48
N ASN A 125 -5.03 3.13 19.11
CA ASN A 125 -4.20 4.03 19.89
C ASN A 125 -2.76 3.55 20.10
N GLU A 126 -2.24 2.75 19.18
CA GLU A 126 -0.82 2.40 19.11
C GLU A 126 -0.17 2.91 17.82
N THR A 127 1.16 2.99 17.83
CA THR A 127 1.95 3.29 16.63
C THR A 127 2.47 2.02 15.99
N TYR A 128 2.59 2.05 14.66
CA TYR A 128 3.32 1.05 13.91
C TYR A 128 4.15 1.71 12.82
N VAL A 129 5.29 1.11 12.48
CA VAL A 129 6.18 1.58 11.41
C VAL A 129 6.03 0.67 10.20
N GLU A 130 5.82 1.26 9.02
CA GLU A 130 5.90 0.56 7.74
C GLU A 130 7.27 0.84 7.11
N ASP A 131 8.18 -0.11 7.26
CA ASP A 131 9.54 0.00 6.73
C ASP A 131 9.59 -0.02 5.19
N GLY A 132 8.60 -0.66 4.56
CA GLY A 132 8.46 -0.74 3.11
C GLY A 132 7.73 0.45 2.50
N TYR A 133 7.60 0.48 1.17
CA TYR A 133 6.72 1.42 0.51
C TYR A 133 5.25 1.04 0.74
N GLY A 134 4.42 2.05 0.97
CA GLY A 134 2.96 1.90 1.09
C GLY A 134 2.29 1.99 -0.28
N SER A 135 1.76 0.88 -0.78
CA SER A 135 0.96 0.84 -2.01
C SER A 135 -0.53 0.90 -1.64
N TYR A 136 -1.22 1.97 -2.04
CA TYR A 136 -2.63 2.17 -1.75
C TYR A 136 -3.44 2.41 -3.01
N SER A 137 -4.64 1.84 -3.07
CA SER A 137 -5.60 2.05 -4.14
C SER A 137 -6.46 3.29 -3.92
N LEU A 138 -6.84 3.92 -5.03
CA LEU A 138 -7.78 5.05 -5.10
C LEU A 138 -9.24 4.62 -5.18
N SER A 139 -9.51 3.32 -5.19
CA SER A 139 -10.87 2.76 -5.17
C SER A 139 -10.91 1.45 -4.40
N ILE A 140 -12.07 1.16 -3.80
CA ILE A 140 -12.30 -0.11 -3.13
C ILE A 140 -12.23 -1.30 -4.10
N ASP A 141 -12.72 -1.12 -5.33
CA ASP A 141 -12.68 -2.15 -6.38
C ASP A 141 -11.23 -2.51 -6.73
N ALA A 142 -10.34 -1.52 -6.82
CA ALA A 142 -8.92 -1.75 -7.02
C ALA A 142 -8.29 -2.47 -5.82
N ALA A 143 -8.59 -2.05 -4.58
CA ALA A 143 -8.05 -2.68 -3.37
C ALA A 143 -8.51 -4.13 -3.19
N LEU A 144 -9.75 -4.45 -3.57
CA LEU A 144 -10.30 -5.81 -3.52
C LEU A 144 -9.51 -6.81 -4.37
N ARG A 145 -8.81 -6.34 -5.43
CA ARG A 145 -7.94 -7.22 -6.25
C ARG A 145 -6.76 -7.78 -5.44
N TYR A 146 -6.33 -7.06 -4.40
CA TYR A 146 -5.19 -7.41 -3.55
C TYR A 146 -5.63 -8.06 -2.22
N ALA A 147 -6.85 -7.81 -1.76
CA ALA A 147 -7.37 -8.42 -0.54
C ALA A 147 -7.52 -9.95 -0.71
N ARG A 148 -7.25 -10.69 0.36
CA ARG A 148 -7.56 -12.11 0.50
C ARG A 148 -8.31 -12.35 1.81
N VAL A 149 -9.18 -13.34 1.82
CA VAL A 149 -9.88 -13.79 3.03
C VAL A 149 -8.88 -14.55 3.90
N ASN A 150 -8.70 -14.14 5.15
CA ASN A 150 -7.84 -14.78 6.13
C ASN A 150 -8.49 -16.06 6.72
N ALA A 151 -7.81 -16.70 7.67
CA ALA A 151 -8.30 -17.91 8.33
C ALA A 151 -9.57 -17.66 9.16
N GLU A 152 -9.76 -16.42 9.59
CA GLU A 152 -10.90 -15.95 10.38
C GLU A 152 -12.13 -15.62 9.50
N GLY A 153 -12.01 -15.73 8.17
CA GLY A 153 -13.11 -15.42 7.25
C GLY A 153 -13.25 -13.94 6.93
N GLU A 154 -12.23 -13.13 7.23
CA GLU A 154 -12.22 -11.69 7.06
C GLU A 154 -11.30 -11.24 5.92
N MET A 155 -11.68 -10.19 5.19
CA MET A 155 -10.74 -9.41 4.39
C MET A 155 -10.20 -8.26 5.23
N VAL A 156 -8.90 -7.95 5.11
CA VAL A 156 -8.28 -6.87 5.86
C VAL A 156 -7.86 -5.73 4.95
N PHE A 157 -8.19 -4.51 5.38
CA PHE A 157 -7.84 -3.27 4.71
C PHE A 157 -7.13 -2.31 5.64
N LEU A 158 -6.16 -1.56 5.10
CA LEU A 158 -5.60 -0.36 5.71
C LEU A 158 -6.17 0.84 4.97
N ALA A 159 -6.73 1.81 5.68
CA ALA A 159 -7.31 3.00 5.10
C ALA A 159 -6.69 4.24 5.74
N ARG A 160 -6.39 5.27 4.93
CA ARG A 160 -5.87 6.53 5.44
C ARG A 160 -6.15 7.70 4.51
N THR A 161 -6.08 8.91 5.05
CA THR A 161 -6.01 10.13 4.25
C THR A 161 -4.54 10.46 4.04
N LEU A 162 -4.16 10.66 2.78
CA LEU A 162 -2.91 11.31 2.42
C LEU A 162 -3.17 12.81 2.48
N GLU A 163 -2.48 13.53 3.35
CA GLU A 163 -2.70 14.96 3.53
C GLU A 163 -2.11 15.77 2.37
N LYS A 164 -2.65 16.97 2.18
CA LYS A 164 -2.07 17.94 1.24
C LYS A 164 -0.60 18.17 1.60
N GLY A 165 0.27 18.10 0.59
CA GLY A 165 1.71 18.28 0.76
C GLY A 165 2.47 16.99 1.10
N GLU A 166 1.78 15.87 1.34
CA GLU A 166 2.45 14.58 1.47
C GLU A 166 3.07 14.13 0.14
N ARG A 167 4.16 13.36 0.26
CA ARG A 167 4.85 12.77 -0.88
C ARG A 167 4.19 11.45 -1.24
N ALA A 168 3.62 11.39 -2.44
CA ALA A 168 3.02 10.18 -2.97
C ALA A 168 3.04 10.23 -4.50
N LEU A 169 3.43 9.12 -5.12
CA LEU A 169 3.52 8.99 -6.57
C LEU A 169 2.31 8.24 -7.12
N TYR A 170 1.62 8.83 -8.10
CA TYR A 170 0.56 8.14 -8.81
C TYR A 170 1.13 7.19 -9.87
N LEU A 171 0.81 5.90 -9.74
CA LEU A 171 1.33 4.82 -10.58
C LEU A 171 0.48 4.56 -11.84
N GLY A 172 -0.54 5.37 -12.08
CA GLY A 172 -1.32 5.37 -13.32
C GLY A 172 -2.67 4.66 -13.25
N GLN A 173 -3.43 4.79 -14.33
CA GLN A 173 -4.87 4.44 -14.39
C GLN A 173 -5.16 2.93 -14.36
N LYS A 174 -4.21 2.09 -14.75
CA LYS A 174 -4.43 0.64 -14.79
C LYS A 174 -4.56 0.04 -13.38
N GLU A 175 -3.73 0.53 -12.46
CA GLU A 175 -3.67 0.03 -11.08
C GLU A 175 -4.48 0.92 -10.12
N GLU A 176 -4.75 2.18 -10.51
CA GLU A 176 -5.39 3.18 -9.65
C GLU A 176 -4.67 3.29 -8.30
N GLU A 177 -3.34 3.41 -8.36
CA GLU A 177 -2.47 3.20 -7.20
C GLU A 177 -1.64 4.45 -6.87
N MET A 178 -1.53 4.73 -5.58
CA MET A 178 -0.62 5.70 -4.98
C MET A 178 0.48 4.96 -4.23
N LEU A 179 1.72 5.23 -4.61
CA LEU A 179 2.90 4.77 -3.91
C LEU A 179 3.34 5.85 -2.91
N VAL A 180 3.35 5.51 -1.63
CA VAL A 180 3.71 6.38 -0.52
C VAL A 180 5.11 6.03 -0.04
N GLU A 181 5.82 7.04 0.45
CA GLU A 181 7.19 6.89 0.96
C GLU A 181 7.29 5.83 2.07
N ARG A 182 8.46 5.20 2.12
CA ARG A 182 8.80 4.13 3.08
C ARG A 182 9.24 4.69 4.42
N GLY A 183 9.27 3.84 5.45
CA GLY A 183 9.70 4.20 6.81
C GLY A 183 8.75 5.17 7.50
N CYS A 184 7.46 5.15 7.11
CA CYS A 184 6.46 5.99 7.73
C CYS A 184 5.99 5.38 9.05
N GLU A 185 5.84 6.23 10.06
CA GLU A 185 5.18 5.89 11.32
C GLU A 185 3.70 6.27 11.24
N TYR A 186 2.85 5.36 11.72
CA TYR A 186 1.40 5.47 11.66
C TYR A 186 0.80 5.25 13.05
N TRP A 187 -0.13 6.12 13.42
CA TRP A 187 -1.04 5.92 14.54
C TRP A 187 -2.29 5.18 14.05
N VAL A 188 -2.67 4.10 14.74
CA VAL A 188 -3.92 3.37 14.48
C VAL A 188 -5.06 4.09 15.21
N GLU A 189 -5.89 4.82 14.47
CA GLU A 189 -6.96 5.63 15.04
C GLU A 189 -8.18 4.79 15.44
N GLU A 190 -8.58 3.87 14.57
CA GLU A 190 -9.78 3.07 14.72
C GLU A 190 -9.60 1.72 14.02
N ILE A 191 -10.16 0.66 14.60
CA ILE A 191 -10.27 -0.66 13.98
C ILE A 191 -11.75 -1.02 13.92
N SER A 192 -12.31 -1.06 12.71
CA SER A 192 -13.73 -1.35 12.51
C SER A 192 -13.95 -2.68 11.77
N SER A 193 -15.06 -3.35 12.09
CA SER A 193 -15.53 -4.53 11.37
C SER A 193 -16.81 -4.20 10.62
N VAL A 194 -16.81 -4.43 9.32
CA VAL A 194 -17.93 -4.11 8.42
C VAL A 194 -18.46 -5.39 7.79
N LYS A 195 -19.75 -5.65 8.04
CA LYS A 195 -20.51 -6.72 7.38
C LYS A 195 -21.18 -6.14 6.15
N LYS A 196 -20.78 -6.58 4.96
CA LYS A 196 -21.47 -6.18 3.73
C LYS A 196 -22.08 -7.39 3.03
N GLY A 197 -23.42 -7.40 2.96
CA GLY A 197 -24.21 -8.44 2.28
C GLY A 197 -24.27 -8.31 0.75
N LEU A 198 -23.22 -7.80 0.08
CA LEU A 198 -23.27 -7.48 -1.35
C LEU A 198 -22.54 -8.45 -2.28
N LEU A 199 -21.81 -9.44 -1.75
CA LEU A 199 -21.20 -10.50 -2.54
C LEU A 199 -21.28 -11.79 -1.73
N SER A 200 -21.98 -12.80 -2.25
CA SER A 200 -22.06 -14.15 -1.68
C SER A 200 -20.67 -14.75 -1.39
N PRO A 201 -20.44 -15.55 -0.31
CA PRO A 201 -21.10 -15.51 1.00
C PRO A 201 -20.54 -14.34 1.83
N VAL A 202 -21.27 -13.90 2.86
CA VAL A 202 -20.91 -12.79 3.76
C VAL A 202 -19.45 -12.90 4.20
N CYS A 203 -18.59 -12.02 3.68
CA CYS A 203 -17.24 -11.84 4.18
C CYS A 203 -17.22 -10.58 5.04
N GLU A 204 -16.74 -10.71 6.27
CA GLU A 204 -16.53 -9.57 7.16
C GLU A 204 -15.27 -8.84 6.67
N ALA A 205 -15.29 -7.51 6.64
CA ALA A 205 -14.11 -6.71 6.34
C ALA A 205 -13.62 -6.04 7.62
N ARG A 206 -12.34 -6.20 7.95
CA ARG A 206 -11.69 -5.47 9.02
C ARG A 206 -10.90 -4.31 8.43
N VAL A 207 -11.12 -3.10 8.92
CA VAL A 207 -10.50 -1.88 8.40
C VAL A 207 -9.72 -1.22 9.52
N TYR A 208 -8.43 -0.99 9.29
CA TYR A 208 -7.56 -0.22 10.17
C TYR A 208 -7.45 1.20 9.61
N MET A 209 -7.93 2.17 10.37
CA MET A 209 -7.83 3.59 10.05
C MET A 209 -6.50 4.13 10.57
N LEU A 210 -5.68 4.65 9.66
CA LEU A 210 -4.32 5.06 9.97
C LEU A 210 -4.15 6.57 9.76
N ARG A 211 -3.45 7.21 10.69
CA ARG A 211 -2.95 8.57 10.53
C ARG A 211 -1.44 8.57 10.63
N ARG A 212 -0.79 9.18 9.66
CA ARG A 212 0.67 9.37 9.70
C ARG A 212 1.03 10.35 10.82
N ILE A 213 2.14 10.09 11.51
CA ILE A 213 2.68 10.96 12.57
C ILE A 213 4.09 11.46 12.27
#